data_AF-A0A2N0AJ23-F1
#
_entry.id   AF-A0A2N0AJ23-F1
#
_cell.length_a   1.000
_cell.length_b   1.000
_cell.length_c   1.000
_cell.angle_alpha   90.00
_cell.angle_beta   90.00
_cell.angle_gamma   90.00
#
_symmetry.space_group_name_H-M   'P 1'
#
loop_
_entity.id
_entity.type
_entity.pdbx_description
1 polymer ?
#
loop_
_entity_poly.entity_id
_entity_poly.type
_entity_poly.pdbx_seq_one_letter_code
_entity_poly.pdbx_strand_id
1 'polypeptide(L)'
;MYIFENLSKTSGILNHWKQITTYDLQNYKKYFYHSQTLLELTYLFIIAIGMITNCISSQLENVCDVSSESFSKTIAAKVVLGETSHPCFSANVSNQTGFTIGGKISGLTGGGLTLILNHKNSLMVPSGSTEFAFPVQIPAGINYEVNFSTQAEGNYCELVNSTGTVSNQNINDIEINCQASCLKCIIFITQNVYPANVGKASNFDSNCLSDPNYPGTGHYKAMVVDGISRRASVTSNIGDNQIDWVFKANQAYIRPGGINIETSNANGLFASSLSAPITTVSSDHWTGLNQDWTSYLDGACLKWTTNSASELGTVGDAFTQDITILTAGKGLQHCSVNRELVCVEQ
;
A
#
# COMPACT_ATOMS: atom_id res chain seq x y z
N MET A 1 4.28 -23.57 -103.96
CA MET A 1 5.76 -23.51 -104.01
C MET A 1 6.30 -23.90 -102.64
N TYR A 2 7.51 -24.49 -102.54
CA TYR A 2 7.84 -25.40 -101.41
C TYR A 2 9.21 -25.18 -100.64
N ILE A 3 9.23 -24.77 -99.33
CA ILE A 3 10.39 -24.65 -98.36
C ILE A 3 10.09 -25.03 -96.84
N PHE A 4 10.82 -26.03 -96.24
CA PHE A 4 10.64 -26.81 -94.95
C PHE A 4 11.55 -26.21 -93.82
N GLU A 5 11.40 -26.67 -92.56
CA GLU A 5 12.54 -26.85 -91.62
C GLU A 5 13.16 -28.25 -91.73
N ASN A 6 14.47 -28.35 -91.52
CA ASN A 6 15.23 -29.60 -91.61
C ASN A 6 16.21 -29.68 -90.44
N LEU A 7 16.03 -30.66 -89.55
CA LEU A 7 16.82 -30.83 -88.33
C LEU A 7 18.06 -31.68 -88.63
N SER A 8 19.07 -31.55 -87.75
CA SER A 8 20.37 -32.24 -87.77
C SER A 8 21.45 -31.65 -88.70
N LYS A 9 22.65 -31.51 -88.12
CA LYS A 9 23.84 -32.03 -88.81
C LYS A 9 23.65 -33.56 -88.82
N THR A 10 23.61 -34.16 -90.01
CA THR A 10 23.33 -35.60 -90.33
C THR A 10 21.87 -36.08 -90.31
N SER A 11 21.24 -36.03 -91.50
CA SER A 11 19.93 -36.62 -91.95
C SER A 11 18.69 -35.70 -92.09
N GLY A 12 18.59 -35.03 -93.25
CA GLY A 12 17.50 -35.33 -94.21
C GLY A 12 16.26 -34.41 -94.34
N ILE A 13 16.22 -33.66 -95.46
CA ILE A 13 15.00 -33.22 -96.22
C ILE A 13 14.22 -32.03 -95.59
N LEU A 14 14.03 -30.80 -96.15
CA LEU A 14 14.00 -30.18 -97.52
C LEU A 14 12.69 -30.39 -98.32
N ASN A 15 12.03 -29.41 -98.95
CA ASN A 15 11.69 -28.04 -98.55
C ASN A 15 10.19 -27.78 -99.02
N HIS A 16 9.19 -27.48 -98.13
CA HIS A 16 7.73 -27.33 -98.38
C HIS A 16 7.01 -26.18 -97.59
N TRP A 17 6.51 -25.12 -98.29
CA TRP A 17 5.71 -23.96 -97.80
C TRP A 17 4.21 -24.22 -98.04
N LYS A 18 3.31 -23.59 -97.28
CA LYS A 18 1.85 -23.63 -97.48
C LYS A 18 1.30 -22.29 -97.98
N GLN A 19 0.21 -22.32 -98.76
CA GLN A 19 -0.43 -21.14 -99.34
C GLN A 19 -1.43 -20.53 -98.34
N ILE A 20 -1.30 -19.24 -98.06
CA ILE A 20 -2.14 -18.51 -97.07
C ILE A 20 -3.46 -18.10 -97.72
N THR A 21 -4.58 -18.29 -97.03
CA THR A 21 -5.93 -17.95 -97.53
C THR A 21 -6.46 -16.69 -96.86
N THR A 22 -7.52 -16.09 -97.43
CA THR A 22 -8.15 -14.85 -96.89
C THR A 22 -8.73 -15.02 -95.48
N TYR A 23 -8.96 -16.25 -95.02
CA TYR A 23 -9.38 -16.57 -93.65
C TYR A 23 -8.25 -16.35 -92.62
N ASP A 24 -7.01 -16.67 -92.98
CA ASP A 24 -5.84 -16.53 -92.11
C ASP A 24 -5.53 -15.05 -91.78
N LEU A 25 -5.77 -14.16 -92.75
CA LEU A 25 -5.61 -12.70 -92.61
C LEU A 25 -6.59 -12.06 -91.61
N GLN A 26 -7.80 -12.61 -91.44
CA GLN A 26 -8.75 -12.11 -90.44
C GLN A 26 -8.35 -12.50 -89.01
N ASN A 27 -7.85 -13.72 -88.82
CA ASN A 27 -7.30 -14.14 -87.52
C ASN A 27 -6.07 -13.31 -87.14
N TYR A 28 -5.15 -13.03 -88.07
CA TYR A 28 -3.97 -12.22 -87.78
C TYR A 28 -4.33 -10.80 -87.31
N LYS A 29 -5.35 -10.15 -87.89
CA LYS A 29 -5.88 -8.87 -87.38
C LYS A 29 -6.40 -8.99 -85.94
N LYS A 30 -7.13 -10.06 -85.61
CA LYS A 30 -7.66 -10.28 -84.25
C LYS A 30 -6.55 -10.44 -83.21
N TYR A 31 -5.48 -11.17 -83.55
CA TYR A 31 -4.30 -11.29 -82.69
C TYR A 31 -3.50 -9.98 -82.58
N PHE A 32 -3.38 -9.20 -83.65
CA PHE A 32 -2.67 -7.91 -83.64
C PHE A 32 -3.33 -6.89 -82.70
N TYR A 33 -4.65 -6.70 -82.80
CA TYR A 33 -5.40 -5.84 -81.87
C TYR A 33 -5.33 -6.33 -80.42
N HIS A 34 -5.33 -7.66 -80.20
CA HIS A 34 -5.21 -8.20 -78.85
C HIS A 34 -3.81 -8.01 -78.26
N SER A 35 -2.74 -8.16 -79.05
CA SER A 35 -1.38 -7.86 -78.60
C SER A 35 -1.16 -6.37 -78.31
N GLN A 36 -1.79 -5.48 -79.09
CA GLN A 36 -1.65 -4.04 -78.90
C GLN A 36 -2.38 -3.56 -77.64
N THR A 37 -3.56 -4.12 -77.34
CA THR A 37 -4.24 -3.89 -76.05
C THR A 37 -3.50 -4.50 -74.86
N LEU A 38 -2.85 -5.66 -75.01
CA LEU A 38 -2.02 -6.25 -73.95
C LEU A 38 -0.76 -5.41 -73.67
N LEU A 39 -0.18 -4.79 -74.70
CA LEU A 39 0.99 -3.93 -74.56
C LEU A 39 0.64 -2.62 -73.84
N GLU A 40 -0.49 -1.99 -74.15
CA GLU A 40 -0.94 -0.81 -73.40
C GLU A 40 -1.37 -1.14 -71.96
N LEU A 41 -2.05 -2.27 -71.73
CA LEU A 41 -2.38 -2.73 -70.37
C LEU A 41 -1.13 -3.02 -69.54
N THR A 42 -0.10 -3.64 -70.13
CA THR A 42 1.18 -3.85 -69.43
C THR A 42 1.96 -2.55 -69.22
N TYR A 43 1.90 -1.59 -70.15
CA TYR A 43 2.51 -0.27 -69.95
C TYR A 43 1.81 0.53 -68.83
N LEU A 44 0.47 0.52 -68.79
CA LEU A 44 -0.31 1.09 -67.70
C LEU A 44 -0.06 0.39 -66.36
N PHE A 45 0.11 -0.94 -66.37
CA PHE A 45 0.44 -1.70 -65.15
C PHE A 45 1.88 -1.42 -64.67
N ILE A 46 2.84 -1.23 -65.58
CA ILE A 46 4.22 -0.82 -65.25
C ILE A 46 4.27 0.63 -64.76
N ILE A 47 3.47 1.55 -65.32
CA ILE A 47 3.35 2.92 -64.79
C ILE A 47 2.67 2.91 -63.42
N ALA A 48 1.61 2.12 -63.22
CA ALA A 48 0.94 1.99 -61.94
C ALA A 48 1.85 1.37 -60.86
N ILE A 49 2.65 0.35 -61.19
CA ILE A 49 3.64 -0.24 -60.27
C ILE A 49 4.84 0.69 -60.05
N GLY A 50 5.30 1.40 -61.09
CA GLY A 50 6.37 2.39 -60.98
C GLY A 50 6.03 3.59 -60.08
N MET A 51 4.74 3.90 -59.95
CA MET A 51 4.22 4.88 -58.98
C MET A 51 4.18 4.32 -57.54
N ILE A 52 4.36 3.01 -57.34
CA ILE A 52 4.32 2.34 -56.02
C ILE A 52 5.73 1.91 -55.55
N THR A 53 6.68 1.69 -56.46
CA THR A 53 8.06 1.27 -56.12
C THR A 53 9.03 2.42 -55.80
N ASN A 54 8.58 3.67 -55.79
CA ASN A 54 9.35 4.83 -55.29
C ASN A 54 8.97 5.24 -53.85
N CYS A 55 8.39 4.34 -53.07
CA CYS A 55 8.49 4.41 -51.61
C CYS A 55 9.93 4.10 -51.16
N ILE A 56 10.85 5.02 -51.46
CA ILE A 56 11.86 5.38 -50.48
C ILE A 56 11.10 5.64 -49.19
N SER A 57 11.51 5.05 -48.07
CA SER A 57 10.94 5.39 -46.77
C SER A 57 11.05 6.90 -46.61
N SER A 58 9.93 7.62 -46.74
CA SER A 58 9.92 9.03 -46.37
C SER A 58 10.37 9.05 -44.92
N GLN A 59 11.47 9.76 -44.66
CA GLN A 59 11.77 10.22 -43.30
C GLN A 59 10.44 10.72 -42.75
N LEU A 60 10.08 10.34 -41.52
CA LEU A 60 8.77 10.67 -40.95
C LEU A 60 8.68 12.20 -40.85
N GLU A 61 8.23 12.86 -41.91
CA GLU A 61 8.42 14.29 -42.08
C GLU A 61 7.52 15.00 -41.08
N ASN A 62 8.18 15.52 -40.06
CA ASN A 62 7.49 16.12 -38.96
C ASN A 62 6.91 17.46 -39.45
N VAL A 63 5.58 17.59 -39.41
CA VAL A 63 4.87 18.86 -39.65
C VAL A 63 5.31 19.96 -38.67
N CYS A 64 6.08 19.60 -37.63
CA CYS A 64 6.75 20.51 -36.70
C CYS A 64 8.24 20.78 -36.93
N ASP A 65 8.88 20.15 -37.92
CA ASP A 65 10.23 20.52 -38.32
C ASP A 65 10.17 21.63 -39.37
N VAL A 66 10.61 22.84 -38.98
CA VAL A 66 10.63 24.03 -39.84
C VAL A 66 11.47 23.88 -41.12
N SER A 67 12.35 22.87 -41.17
CA SER A 67 13.17 22.54 -42.34
C SER A 67 12.54 21.49 -43.28
N SER A 68 11.39 20.91 -42.91
CA SER A 68 10.70 19.90 -43.71
C SER A 68 9.84 20.48 -44.85
N GLU A 69 9.67 19.69 -45.91
CA GLU A 69 8.76 20.02 -47.00
C GLU A 69 7.30 20.00 -46.51
N SER A 70 6.98 19.09 -45.59
CA SER A 70 5.68 18.96 -44.94
C SER A 70 5.26 20.19 -44.13
N PHE A 71 6.16 20.78 -43.31
CA PHE A 71 5.90 22.05 -42.62
C PHE A 71 5.57 23.17 -43.63
N SER A 72 6.37 23.28 -44.69
CA SER A 72 6.22 24.31 -45.72
C SER A 72 4.87 24.21 -46.44
N LYS A 73 4.45 22.98 -46.79
CA LYS A 73 3.13 22.69 -47.38
C LYS A 73 1.98 23.05 -46.43
N THR A 74 2.11 22.73 -45.13
CA THR A 74 1.10 23.06 -44.12
C THR A 74 0.94 24.56 -43.92
N ILE A 75 2.04 25.33 -43.85
CA ILE A 75 1.98 26.79 -43.76
C ILE A 75 1.29 27.39 -44.99
N ALA A 76 1.64 26.95 -46.21
CA ALA A 76 1.01 27.43 -47.43
C ALA A 76 -0.51 27.16 -47.44
N ALA A 77 -0.95 25.97 -47.02
CA ALA A 77 -2.37 25.64 -46.89
C ALA A 77 -3.09 26.53 -45.86
N LYS A 78 -2.49 26.77 -44.69
CA LYS A 78 -3.07 27.65 -43.66
C LYS A 78 -3.22 29.10 -44.10
N VAL A 79 -2.26 29.64 -44.85
CA VAL A 79 -2.34 30.99 -45.45
C VAL A 79 -3.52 31.09 -46.42
N VAL A 80 -3.75 30.08 -47.25
CA VAL A 80 -4.91 30.03 -48.17
C VAL A 80 -6.24 29.93 -47.42
N LEU A 81 -6.26 29.25 -46.27
CA LEU A 81 -7.45 29.07 -45.43
C LEU A 81 -7.67 30.21 -44.40
N GLY A 82 -6.76 31.19 -44.32
CA GLY A 82 -6.83 32.27 -43.31
C GLY A 82 -6.59 31.80 -41.87
N GLU A 83 -5.99 30.63 -41.68
CA GLU A 83 -5.82 30.01 -40.35
C GLU A 83 -4.53 30.50 -39.68
N THR A 84 -4.62 31.24 -38.58
CA THR A 84 -3.46 31.80 -37.86
C THR A 84 -2.88 30.87 -36.79
N SER A 85 -3.32 29.61 -36.73
CA SER A 85 -2.86 28.65 -35.71
C SER A 85 -1.49 28.07 -36.09
N HIS A 86 -0.58 27.94 -35.11
CA HIS A 86 0.73 27.33 -35.37
C HIS A 86 0.56 25.89 -35.92
N PRO A 87 1.36 25.44 -36.90
CA PRO A 87 1.27 24.07 -37.43
C PRO A 87 1.58 23.04 -36.34
N CYS A 88 2.43 23.42 -35.38
CA CYS A 88 2.54 22.80 -34.08
C CYS A 88 1.54 23.42 -33.12
N PHE A 89 0.34 22.85 -33.03
CA PHE A 89 -0.24 22.80 -31.70
C PHE A 89 0.70 21.92 -30.87
N SER A 90 1.26 22.47 -29.79
CA SER A 90 1.79 21.62 -28.74
C SER A 90 0.59 20.88 -28.17
N ALA A 91 0.25 19.73 -28.76
CA ALA A 91 -0.30 18.64 -27.98
C ALA A 91 0.65 18.55 -26.80
N ASN A 92 0.15 18.85 -25.61
CA ASN A 92 0.95 18.71 -24.41
C ASN A 92 1.32 17.23 -24.30
N VAL A 93 2.46 16.87 -24.90
CA VAL A 93 3.51 16.20 -24.14
C VAL A 93 3.78 17.14 -22.99
N SER A 94 2.89 17.04 -22.00
CA SER A 94 3.26 17.33 -20.66
C SER A 94 4.40 16.36 -20.38
N ASN A 95 5.61 16.87 -20.58
CA ASN A 95 6.61 16.79 -19.54
C ASN A 95 6.02 17.50 -18.30
N GLN A 96 4.91 16.93 -17.78
CA GLN A 96 4.45 17.13 -16.43
C GLN A 96 5.62 16.52 -15.69
N THR A 97 6.50 17.39 -15.24
CA THR A 97 7.51 17.06 -14.25
C THR A 97 6.72 16.55 -13.07
N GLY A 98 6.56 15.23 -13.02
CA GLY A 98 5.94 14.60 -11.90
C GLY A 98 6.92 14.74 -10.75
N PHE A 99 6.41 15.17 -9.62
CA PHE A 99 7.21 15.33 -8.41
C PHE A 99 7.06 14.08 -7.56
N THR A 100 8.16 13.66 -6.95
CA THR A 100 8.16 12.48 -6.06
C THR A 100 7.46 12.83 -4.75
N ILE A 101 6.75 11.85 -4.20
CA ILE A 101 6.21 11.91 -2.84
C ILE A 101 7.04 10.97 -1.98
N GLY A 102 7.66 11.49 -0.94
CA GLY A 102 8.53 10.77 -0.04
C GLY A 102 8.71 11.49 1.30
N GLY A 103 9.57 10.94 2.14
CA GLY A 103 9.72 11.41 3.50
C GLY A 103 10.75 10.63 4.30
N LYS A 104 10.88 11.02 5.56
CA LYS A 104 11.79 10.40 6.53
C LYS A 104 11.05 9.43 7.44
N ILE A 105 11.78 8.44 7.92
CA ILE A 105 11.28 7.43 8.86
C ILE A 105 12.19 7.40 10.08
N SER A 106 11.59 7.45 11.27
CA SER A 106 12.28 7.27 12.55
C SER A 106 11.75 6.02 13.27
N GLY A 107 12.64 5.29 13.96
CA GLY A 107 12.28 4.19 14.86
C GLY A 107 11.68 2.92 14.23
N LEU A 108 11.67 2.77 12.90
CA LEU A 108 11.12 1.58 12.23
C LEU A 108 12.02 0.34 12.42
N THR A 109 11.68 -0.49 13.39
CA THR A 109 12.35 -1.78 13.67
C THR A 109 11.58 -3.00 13.12
N GLY A 110 10.29 -2.83 12.85
CA GLY A 110 9.35 -3.87 12.44
C GLY A 110 9.29 -4.12 10.94
N GLY A 111 8.92 -5.33 10.55
CA GLY A 111 8.66 -5.71 9.15
C GLY A 111 7.21 -5.44 8.73
N GLY A 112 6.93 -5.47 7.42
CA GLY A 112 5.55 -5.46 6.92
C GLY A 112 4.85 -4.10 6.85
N LEU A 113 5.56 -2.99 7.11
CA LEU A 113 5.02 -1.64 6.89
C LEU A 113 4.68 -1.45 5.41
N THR A 114 3.44 -1.07 5.10
CA THR A 114 3.02 -0.72 3.74
C THR A 114 2.28 0.61 3.77
N LEU A 115 2.74 1.56 2.96
CA LEU A 115 2.10 2.85 2.75
C LEU A 115 1.20 2.80 1.52
N ILE A 116 0.19 3.66 1.46
CA ILE A 116 -0.66 3.84 0.28
C ILE A 116 -0.81 5.32 -0.06
N LEU A 117 -0.52 5.66 -1.31
CA LEU A 117 -0.63 7.00 -1.88
C LEU A 117 -1.93 7.12 -2.70
N ASN A 118 -2.75 8.12 -2.39
CA ASN A 118 -4.02 8.44 -3.05
C ASN A 118 -4.94 7.22 -3.23
N HIS A 119 -4.98 6.35 -2.23
CA HIS A 119 -5.78 5.11 -2.20
C HIS A 119 -5.52 4.13 -3.37
N LYS A 120 -4.37 4.23 -4.06
CA LYS A 120 -4.08 3.46 -5.29
C LYS A 120 -2.69 2.84 -5.34
N ASN A 121 -1.65 3.60 -4.98
CA ASN A 121 -0.26 3.14 -5.15
C ASN A 121 0.28 2.67 -3.80
N SER A 122 0.47 1.36 -3.63
CA SER A 122 1.07 0.78 -2.42
C SER A 122 2.59 0.78 -2.49
N LEU A 123 3.25 1.09 -1.37
CA LEU A 123 4.70 1.01 -1.19
C LEU A 123 5.02 0.19 0.07
N MET A 124 5.64 -0.98 -0.11
CA MET A 124 6.19 -1.75 1.01
C MET A 124 7.51 -1.10 1.46
N VAL A 125 7.66 -0.91 2.77
CA VAL A 125 8.84 -0.29 3.39
C VAL A 125 9.57 -1.34 4.24
N PRO A 126 10.83 -1.67 3.94
CA PRO A 126 11.61 -2.60 4.75
C PRO A 126 11.86 -2.12 6.19
N SER A 127 11.99 -3.06 7.13
CA SER A 127 12.50 -2.78 8.48
C SER A 127 13.86 -2.06 8.42
N GLY A 128 14.10 -1.11 9.32
CA GLY A 128 15.34 -0.33 9.39
C GLY A 128 15.45 0.80 8.36
N SER A 129 14.46 0.99 7.49
CA SER A 129 14.44 2.11 6.54
C SER A 129 14.36 3.45 7.27
N THR A 130 15.17 4.42 6.86
CA THR A 130 15.20 5.81 7.38
C THR A 130 14.51 6.82 6.47
N GLU A 131 14.09 6.40 5.29
CA GLU A 131 13.45 7.22 4.27
C GLU A 131 12.54 6.35 3.38
N PHE A 132 11.60 6.98 2.68
CA PHE A 132 10.78 6.35 1.65
C PHE A 132 10.51 7.32 0.50
N ALA A 133 10.26 6.78 -0.69
CA ALA A 133 9.72 7.51 -1.83
C ALA A 133 8.81 6.60 -2.65
N PHE A 134 7.64 7.09 -3.06
CA PHE A 134 6.79 6.39 -4.01
C PHE A 134 7.42 6.44 -5.41
N PRO A 135 7.43 5.32 -6.16
CA PRO A 135 7.96 5.27 -7.52
C PRO A 135 7.06 6.01 -8.53
N VAL A 136 5.80 6.26 -8.16
CA VAL A 136 4.85 7.04 -8.96
C VAL A 136 5.03 8.52 -8.64
N GLN A 137 5.28 9.31 -9.69
CA GLN A 137 5.36 10.76 -9.59
C GLN A 137 3.96 11.39 -9.74
N ILE A 138 3.69 12.47 -9.01
CA ILE A 138 2.42 13.21 -9.08
C ILE A 138 2.63 14.58 -9.74
N PRO A 139 1.77 15.01 -10.68
CA PRO A 139 1.88 16.35 -11.29
C PRO A 139 1.64 17.50 -10.32
N ALA A 140 2.26 18.66 -10.60
CA ALA A 140 1.90 19.91 -9.92
C ALA A 140 0.41 20.25 -10.05
N GLY A 141 -0.15 20.80 -8.98
CA GLY A 141 -1.58 21.14 -8.83
C GLY A 141 -2.46 19.96 -8.38
N ILE A 142 -1.92 18.75 -8.25
CA ILE A 142 -2.67 17.57 -7.79
C ILE A 142 -2.45 17.34 -6.29
N ASN A 143 -3.50 16.94 -5.58
CA ASN A 143 -3.40 16.62 -4.16
C ASN A 143 -2.74 15.25 -3.94
N TYR A 144 -1.99 15.14 -2.85
CA TYR A 144 -1.45 13.89 -2.32
C TYR A 144 -2.03 13.61 -0.93
N GLU A 145 -2.22 12.34 -0.64
CA GLU A 145 -2.57 11.78 0.65
C GLU A 145 -1.82 10.45 0.80
N VAL A 146 -0.97 10.38 1.81
CA VAL A 146 -0.27 9.16 2.23
C VAL A 146 -0.96 8.64 3.48
N ASN A 147 -1.37 7.37 3.45
CA ASN A 147 -1.93 6.64 4.57
C ASN A 147 -1.14 5.33 4.79
N PHE A 148 -1.31 4.70 5.95
CA PHE A 148 -0.86 3.33 6.15
C PHE A 148 -1.85 2.34 5.51
N SER A 149 -1.37 1.43 4.67
CA SER A 149 -2.10 0.23 4.26
C SER A 149 -1.93 -0.89 5.28
N THR A 150 -0.73 -1.03 5.86
CA THR A 150 -0.42 -1.91 6.99
C THR A 150 0.62 -1.25 7.88
N GLN A 151 0.48 -1.38 9.20
CA GLN A 151 1.52 -1.01 10.17
C GLN A 151 2.64 -2.06 10.21
N ALA A 152 3.80 -1.72 10.77
CA ALA A 152 4.91 -2.65 10.91
C ALA A 152 4.78 -3.55 12.15
N GLU A 153 5.05 -4.84 12.05
CA GLU A 153 5.01 -5.76 13.19
C GLU A 153 6.00 -5.35 14.28
N GLY A 154 5.51 -5.15 15.51
CA GLY A 154 6.33 -4.69 16.63
C GLY A 154 6.56 -3.18 16.66
N ASN A 155 5.93 -2.40 15.77
CA ASN A 155 5.91 -0.95 15.83
C ASN A 155 4.50 -0.36 15.63
N TYR A 156 4.25 0.78 16.26
CA TYR A 156 3.17 1.68 15.88
C TYR A 156 3.79 2.95 15.28
N CYS A 157 3.43 3.26 14.04
CA CYS A 157 3.95 4.40 13.30
C CYS A 157 2.88 5.48 13.10
N GLU A 158 3.24 6.73 13.33
CA GLU A 158 2.40 7.90 13.07
C GLU A 158 2.89 8.66 11.84
N LEU A 159 1.96 9.32 11.13
CA LEU A 159 2.23 10.11 9.92
C LEU A 159 2.09 11.60 10.22
N VAL A 160 3.08 12.39 9.81
CA VAL A 160 3.07 13.87 9.88
C VAL A 160 3.25 14.44 8.47
N ASN A 161 2.57 15.55 8.16
CA ASN A 161 2.55 16.21 6.84
C ASN A 161 2.10 15.30 5.68
N SER A 162 1.31 14.25 5.96
CA SER A 162 0.96 13.23 4.97
C SER A 162 -0.06 13.65 3.90
N THR A 163 -0.59 14.87 3.97
CA THR A 163 -1.55 15.41 2.99
C THR A 163 -1.13 16.79 2.52
N GLY A 164 -1.42 17.11 1.26
CA GLY A 164 -1.16 18.42 0.69
C GLY A 164 -1.42 18.50 -0.81
N THR A 165 -0.98 19.59 -1.43
CA THR A 165 -0.98 19.77 -2.88
C THR A 165 0.44 19.78 -3.41
N VAL A 166 0.71 19.01 -4.46
CA VAL A 166 2.00 19.01 -5.13
C VAL A 166 2.21 20.35 -5.81
N SER A 167 3.26 21.06 -5.42
CA SER A 167 3.72 22.29 -6.08
C SER A 167 4.79 21.95 -7.13
N ASN A 168 5.56 22.93 -7.61
CA ASN A 168 6.61 22.68 -8.61
C ASN A 168 7.91 22.10 -8.01
N GLN A 169 7.81 21.23 -7.00
CA GLN A 169 8.94 20.59 -6.32
C GLN A 169 8.54 19.24 -5.70
N ASN A 170 9.54 18.39 -5.44
CA ASN A 170 9.38 17.13 -4.73
C ASN A 170 8.92 17.33 -3.29
N ILE A 171 8.02 16.47 -2.82
CA ILE A 171 7.52 16.42 -1.44
C ILE A 171 8.39 15.40 -0.70
N ASN A 172 9.19 15.89 0.26
CA ASN A 172 10.19 15.10 1.01
C ASN A 172 10.12 15.35 2.53
N ASP A 173 9.07 16.05 2.99
CA ASP A 173 8.83 16.57 4.33
C ASP A 173 7.73 15.81 5.11
N ILE A 174 7.27 14.69 4.55
CA ILE A 174 6.45 13.71 5.27
C ILE A 174 7.34 13.02 6.30
N GLU A 175 6.86 12.87 7.53
CA GLU A 175 7.56 12.11 8.57
C GLU A 175 6.73 10.89 8.99
N ILE A 176 7.41 9.75 9.14
CA ILE A 176 6.86 8.54 9.75
C ILE A 176 7.61 8.30 11.04
N ASN A 177 6.91 8.45 12.16
CA ASN A 177 7.49 8.32 13.49
C ASN A 177 7.02 7.01 14.13
N CYS A 178 7.87 5.99 14.09
CA CYS A 178 7.58 4.66 14.64
C CYS A 178 8.13 4.52 16.07
N GLN A 179 7.32 3.92 16.94
CA GLN A 179 7.70 3.52 18.30
C GLN A 179 7.49 2.02 18.45
N ALA A 180 8.25 1.35 19.33
CA ALA A 180 8.05 -0.07 19.60
C ALA A 180 6.64 -0.31 20.19
N SER A 181 5.87 -1.20 19.56
CA SER A 181 4.51 -1.53 19.97
C SER A 181 4.06 -2.86 19.40
N CYS A 182 3.51 -3.73 20.25
CA CYS A 182 2.74 -4.87 19.78
C CYS A 182 1.52 -4.39 18.96
N LEU A 183 1.34 -4.89 17.73
CA LEU A 183 0.16 -4.57 16.89
C LEU A 183 -1.09 -5.38 17.26
N LYS A 184 -0.89 -6.52 17.94
CA LYS A 184 -1.92 -7.32 18.60
C LYS A 184 -1.36 -7.74 19.94
N CYS A 185 -1.42 -6.83 20.90
CA CYS A 185 -0.79 -7.00 22.20
C CYS A 185 -1.40 -8.17 22.95
N ILE A 186 -0.55 -9.06 23.45
CA ILE A 186 -1.01 -10.17 24.29
C ILE A 186 -1.42 -9.63 25.66
N ILE A 187 -2.61 -10.00 26.11
CA ILE A 187 -2.99 -9.96 27.53
C ILE A 187 -3.15 -11.39 28.02
N PHE A 188 -2.55 -11.67 29.18
CA PHE A 188 -2.79 -12.90 29.92
C PHE A 188 -3.05 -12.60 31.40
N ILE A 189 -3.58 -13.58 32.11
CA ILE A 189 -3.62 -13.58 33.57
C ILE A 189 -2.56 -14.51 34.12
N THR A 190 -1.89 -14.12 35.19
CA THR A 190 -0.85 -14.96 35.81
C THR A 190 -1.41 -16.28 36.31
N GLN A 191 -0.63 -17.36 36.20
CA GLN A 191 -0.94 -18.64 36.82
C GLN A 191 -0.76 -18.54 38.35
N ASN A 192 0.24 -17.78 38.80
CA ASN A 192 0.50 -17.58 40.22
C ASN A 192 -0.27 -16.38 40.79
N VAL A 193 -0.40 -16.40 42.12
CA VAL A 193 -0.93 -15.30 42.92
C VAL A 193 0.20 -14.58 43.68
N TYR A 194 0.18 -13.25 43.62
CA TYR A 194 1.24 -12.38 44.13
C TYR A 194 0.77 -11.53 45.32
N PRO A 195 1.65 -11.24 46.30
CA PRO A 195 1.31 -10.45 47.49
C PRO A 195 1.27 -8.96 47.15
N ALA A 196 0.51 -8.19 47.93
CA ALA A 196 0.31 -6.76 47.68
C ALA A 196 1.54 -5.88 47.99
N ASN A 197 2.50 -6.33 48.79
CA ASN A 197 3.58 -5.50 49.36
C ASN A 197 4.83 -5.36 48.46
N VAL A 198 4.65 -5.09 47.16
CA VAL A 198 5.76 -4.93 46.19
C VAL A 198 6.44 -3.56 46.20
N GLY A 199 5.95 -2.60 47.00
CA GLY A 199 6.49 -1.26 47.22
C GLY A 199 5.90 -0.16 46.34
N LYS A 200 5.45 -0.49 45.12
CA LYS A 200 4.71 0.39 44.20
C LYS A 200 4.11 -0.41 43.05
N ALA A 201 3.08 0.11 42.37
CA ALA A 201 2.35 -0.61 41.32
C ALA A 201 3.25 -1.11 40.18
N SER A 202 4.21 -0.30 39.71
CA SER A 202 5.10 -0.69 38.61
C SER A 202 6.03 -1.88 38.91
N ASN A 203 6.17 -2.31 40.17
CA ASN A 203 7.05 -3.44 40.51
C ASN A 203 6.43 -4.81 40.15
N PHE A 204 5.10 -4.87 40.01
CA PHE A 204 4.38 -6.07 39.56
C PHE A 204 4.73 -6.52 38.13
N ASP A 205 5.33 -5.65 37.31
CA ASP A 205 5.77 -5.99 35.96
C ASP A 205 6.81 -7.13 35.96
N SER A 206 7.66 -7.17 36.99
CA SER A 206 8.62 -8.27 37.19
C SER A 206 7.94 -9.61 37.48
N ASN A 207 6.75 -9.59 38.08
CA ASN A 207 5.93 -10.79 38.31
C ASN A 207 5.35 -11.29 36.99
N CYS A 208 4.84 -10.41 36.13
CA CYS A 208 4.39 -10.77 34.78
C CYS A 208 5.48 -11.46 33.95
N LEU A 209 6.73 -11.00 34.02
CA LEU A 209 7.86 -11.58 33.28
C LEU A 209 8.39 -12.90 33.88
N SER A 210 7.99 -13.25 35.10
CA SER A 210 8.43 -14.47 35.80
C SER A 210 7.33 -15.52 35.97
N ASP A 211 6.09 -15.21 35.57
CA ASP A 211 4.97 -16.12 35.68
C ASP A 211 4.99 -17.21 34.58
N PRO A 212 4.58 -18.47 34.86
CA PRO A 212 4.50 -19.53 33.87
C PRO A 212 3.60 -19.25 32.65
N ASN A 213 2.62 -18.35 32.75
CA ASN A 213 1.78 -17.95 31.61
C ASN A 213 2.45 -16.89 30.70
N TYR A 214 3.64 -16.40 31.05
CA TYR A 214 4.42 -15.50 30.20
C TYR A 214 4.71 -16.15 28.83
N PRO A 215 4.36 -15.52 27.68
CA PRO A 215 4.53 -16.11 26.35
C PRO A 215 5.98 -16.37 25.90
N GLY A 216 6.99 -16.01 26.70
CA GLY A 216 8.41 -16.19 26.38
C GLY A 216 9.07 -14.98 25.70
N THR A 217 8.29 -14.12 25.05
CA THR A 217 8.75 -12.89 24.39
C THR A 217 7.85 -11.70 24.70
N GLY A 218 8.42 -10.48 24.60
CA GLY A 218 7.72 -9.21 24.81
C GLY A 218 7.97 -8.60 26.19
N HIS A 219 7.68 -7.32 26.34
CA HIS A 219 7.68 -6.64 27.63
C HIS A 219 6.26 -6.51 28.14
N TYR A 220 6.03 -6.74 29.43
CA TYR A 220 4.69 -6.75 30.02
C TYR A 220 4.61 -5.82 31.22
N LYS A 221 3.48 -5.13 31.36
CA LYS A 221 3.11 -4.39 32.56
C LYS A 221 1.90 -5.03 33.23
N ALA A 222 1.87 -5.00 34.56
CA ALA A 222 0.68 -5.39 35.30
C ALA A 222 -0.34 -4.24 35.32
N MET A 223 -1.62 -4.55 35.05
CA MET A 223 -2.77 -3.64 35.10
C MET A 223 -3.15 -3.30 36.55
N VAL A 224 -2.21 -2.70 37.27
CA VAL A 224 -2.32 -2.30 38.68
C VAL A 224 -1.96 -0.83 38.79
N VAL A 225 -2.69 -0.03 39.56
CA VAL A 225 -2.44 1.41 39.75
C VAL A 225 -2.27 1.76 41.22
N ASP A 226 -1.59 2.88 41.49
CA ASP A 226 -1.44 3.49 42.81
C ASP A 226 -1.63 5.02 42.79
N GLY A 227 -1.95 5.57 41.61
CA GLY A 227 -2.10 7.01 41.37
C GLY A 227 -0.78 7.79 41.28
N ILE A 228 0.38 7.17 41.55
CA ILE A 228 1.70 7.82 41.63
C ILE A 228 2.70 7.20 40.65
N SER A 229 3.01 5.92 40.80
CA SER A 229 3.90 5.19 39.88
C SER A 229 3.16 4.69 38.65
N ARG A 230 1.86 4.41 38.76
CA ARG A 230 0.99 4.06 37.64
C ARG A 230 -0.43 4.58 37.82
N ARG A 231 -1.02 5.12 36.75
CA ARG A 231 -2.39 5.68 36.70
C ARG A 231 -2.99 5.60 35.30
N ALA A 232 -4.24 5.15 35.21
CA ALA A 232 -5.01 5.01 33.97
C ALA A 232 -5.79 6.27 33.57
N SER A 233 -6.34 6.99 34.54
CA SER A 233 -7.07 8.24 34.34
C SER A 233 -7.11 9.08 35.63
N VAL A 234 -7.29 10.39 35.51
CA VAL A 234 -7.69 11.26 36.63
C VAL A 234 -9.20 11.48 36.63
N THR A 235 -9.80 11.60 35.44
CA THR A 235 -11.23 11.83 35.24
C THR A 235 -11.94 10.54 34.82
N SER A 236 -13.15 10.31 35.34
CA SER A 236 -14.00 9.15 35.06
C SER A 236 -14.07 8.79 33.56
N ASN A 237 -13.58 7.61 33.19
CA ASN A 237 -13.58 7.03 31.83
C ASN A 237 -12.89 7.86 30.73
N ILE A 238 -12.10 8.90 31.05
CA ILE A 238 -11.46 9.75 30.04
C ILE A 238 -10.14 9.16 29.53
N GLY A 239 -9.27 8.69 30.42
CA GLY A 239 -7.88 8.31 30.10
C GLY A 239 -6.92 9.51 30.14
N ASP A 240 -7.27 10.57 30.85
CA ASP A 240 -6.44 11.79 30.94
C ASP A 240 -5.34 11.65 32.00
N ASN A 241 -4.22 12.36 31.78
CA ASN A 241 -3.12 12.44 32.74
C ASN A 241 -2.58 11.06 33.17
N GLN A 242 -2.44 10.13 32.22
CA GLN A 242 -1.86 8.81 32.44
C GLN A 242 -0.42 8.87 32.98
N ILE A 243 -0.08 7.92 33.85
CA ILE A 243 1.31 7.67 34.27
C ILE A 243 1.59 6.21 34.04
N ASP A 244 2.64 5.93 33.25
CA ASP A 244 3.16 4.58 32.97
C ASP A 244 2.06 3.55 32.67
N TRP A 245 1.03 3.97 31.92
CA TRP A 245 -0.15 3.16 31.71
C TRP A 245 0.14 1.92 30.86
N VAL A 246 -0.73 0.91 30.98
CA VAL A 246 -0.53 -0.42 30.39
C VAL A 246 -1.18 -0.59 29.02
N PHE A 247 -2.30 0.09 28.78
CA PHE A 247 -3.01 0.02 27.50
C PHE A 247 -2.67 1.23 26.64
N LYS A 248 -2.30 0.97 25.39
CA LYS A 248 -1.99 1.97 24.37
C LYS A 248 -3.25 2.38 23.62
N ALA A 249 -3.24 3.54 22.97
CA ALA A 249 -4.36 4.05 22.19
C ALA A 249 -4.64 3.20 20.93
N ASN A 250 -5.93 3.00 20.61
CA ASN A 250 -6.41 2.33 19.38
C ASN A 250 -5.79 0.92 19.15
N GLN A 251 -5.44 0.24 20.24
CA GLN A 251 -4.62 -0.96 20.21
C GLN A 251 -5.48 -2.20 20.40
N ALA A 252 -5.38 -3.16 19.49
CA ALA A 252 -6.03 -4.46 19.60
C ALA A 252 -5.31 -5.33 20.63
N TYR A 253 -6.08 -5.94 21.53
CA TYR A 253 -5.59 -6.85 22.56
C TYR A 253 -6.16 -8.25 22.38
N ILE A 254 -5.29 -9.27 22.52
CA ILE A 254 -5.60 -10.67 22.26
C ILE A 254 -5.16 -11.56 23.43
N ARG A 255 -5.80 -12.72 23.61
CA ARG A 255 -5.25 -13.79 24.45
C ARG A 255 -4.13 -14.53 23.71
N PRO A 256 -3.22 -15.22 24.42
CA PRO A 256 -2.39 -16.26 23.84
C PRO A 256 -3.25 -17.22 22.99
N GLY A 257 -2.85 -17.47 21.74
CA GLY A 257 -3.65 -18.23 20.77
C GLY A 257 -4.57 -17.38 19.86
N GLY A 258 -4.56 -16.05 19.97
CA GLY A 258 -5.12 -15.15 18.94
C GLY A 258 -6.60 -14.81 19.07
N ILE A 259 -7.25 -15.14 20.18
CA ILE A 259 -8.64 -14.71 20.43
C ILE A 259 -8.67 -13.23 20.81
N ASN A 260 -9.43 -12.42 20.08
CA ASN A 260 -9.62 -11.00 20.36
C ASN A 260 -10.33 -10.79 21.70
N ILE A 261 -9.74 -9.98 22.57
CA ILE A 261 -10.33 -9.54 23.84
C ILE A 261 -11.14 -8.28 23.56
N GLU A 262 -10.46 -7.19 23.17
CA GLU A 262 -11.06 -5.93 22.74
C GLU A 262 -10.01 -5.01 22.09
N THR A 263 -10.44 -3.96 21.39
CA THR A 263 -9.61 -2.83 20.98
C THR A 263 -9.80 -1.64 21.93
N SER A 264 -8.72 -1.06 22.44
CA SER A 264 -8.77 0.15 23.27
C SER A 264 -9.17 1.38 22.44
N ASN A 265 -9.75 2.38 23.10
CA ASN A 265 -10.09 3.65 22.47
C ASN A 265 -8.84 4.54 22.22
N ALA A 266 -9.06 5.73 21.67
CA ALA A 266 -7.99 6.70 21.38
C ALA A 266 -7.21 7.21 22.61
N ASN A 267 -7.70 6.95 23.83
CA ASN A 267 -7.04 7.30 25.10
C ASN A 267 -6.51 6.05 25.83
N GLY A 268 -6.47 4.88 25.18
CA GLY A 268 -5.95 3.66 25.76
C GLY A 268 -6.81 3.07 26.88
N LEU A 269 -8.14 3.17 26.80
CA LEU A 269 -9.08 2.49 27.72
C LEU A 269 -10.06 1.60 26.95
N PHE A 270 -10.58 0.56 27.58
CA PHE A 270 -11.74 -0.16 27.03
C PHE A 270 -13.02 0.62 27.37
N ALA A 271 -13.81 0.96 26.35
CA ALA A 271 -14.81 2.03 26.44
C ALA A 271 -16.24 1.58 26.83
N SER A 272 -16.56 0.28 26.73
CA SER A 272 -17.92 -0.23 26.99
C SER A 272 -17.94 -1.64 27.57
N SER A 273 -17.43 -2.61 26.81
CA SER A 273 -17.43 -4.04 27.14
C SER A 273 -16.30 -4.73 26.38
N LEU A 274 -15.85 -5.90 26.84
CA LEU A 274 -14.94 -6.75 26.09
C LEU A 274 -15.71 -7.70 25.17
N SER A 275 -15.26 -7.82 23.93
CA SER A 275 -15.69 -8.86 22.98
C SER A 275 -15.46 -10.28 23.51
N ALA A 276 -14.45 -10.50 24.34
CA ALA A 276 -14.24 -11.75 25.08
C ALA A 276 -13.53 -11.51 26.44
N PRO A 277 -13.76 -12.36 27.46
CA PRO A 277 -13.03 -12.25 28.73
C PRO A 277 -11.53 -12.56 28.57
N ILE A 278 -10.70 -11.91 29.37
CA ILE A 278 -9.23 -12.06 29.36
C ILE A 278 -8.81 -13.50 29.70
N THR A 279 -9.58 -14.20 30.53
CA THR A 279 -9.36 -15.61 30.87
C THR A 279 -10.62 -16.46 30.64
N THR A 280 -10.47 -17.78 30.70
CA THR A 280 -11.56 -18.79 30.64
C THR A 280 -11.81 -19.48 31.98
N VAL A 281 -11.04 -19.15 33.01
CA VAL A 281 -11.21 -19.63 34.39
C VAL A 281 -11.45 -18.44 35.31
N SER A 282 -12.12 -18.66 36.45
CA SER A 282 -12.38 -17.62 37.47
C SER A 282 -11.11 -16.89 37.89
N SER A 283 -11.21 -15.58 38.13
CA SER A 283 -10.09 -14.72 38.52
C SER A 283 -10.46 -13.74 39.62
N ASP A 284 -9.49 -13.49 40.49
CA ASP A 284 -9.45 -12.37 41.45
C ASP A 284 -8.07 -11.69 41.31
N HIS A 285 -7.97 -10.60 40.53
CA HIS A 285 -6.69 -9.91 40.28
C HIS A 285 -6.60 -8.52 40.92
N TRP A 286 -5.41 -8.10 41.34
CA TRP A 286 -5.20 -6.73 41.86
C TRP A 286 -5.41 -5.69 40.76
N THR A 287 -6.03 -4.55 41.11
CA THR A 287 -6.18 -3.41 40.20
C THR A 287 -5.83 -2.06 40.83
N GLY A 288 -6.32 -1.77 42.04
CA GLY A 288 -6.28 -0.41 42.61
C GLY A 288 -7.13 0.63 41.86
N LEU A 289 -7.99 0.18 40.95
CA LEU A 289 -8.86 1.03 40.14
C LEU A 289 -10.24 1.19 40.81
N ASN A 290 -10.92 2.28 40.50
CA ASN A 290 -12.38 2.36 40.58
C ASN A 290 -13.01 1.73 39.32
N GLN A 291 -14.33 1.55 39.32
CA GLN A 291 -15.10 1.00 38.18
C GLN A 291 -15.00 1.83 36.89
N ASP A 292 -14.42 3.03 36.94
CA ASP A 292 -14.42 4.06 35.90
C ASP A 292 -13.00 4.45 35.43
N TRP A 293 -12.04 3.54 35.60
CA TRP A 293 -10.61 3.74 35.29
C TRP A 293 -9.89 4.82 36.10
N THR A 294 -10.51 5.48 37.08
CA THR A 294 -9.77 6.35 38.02
C THR A 294 -9.02 5.50 39.06
N SER A 295 -7.89 6.00 39.57
CA SER A 295 -7.17 5.31 40.66
C SER A 295 -7.88 5.49 42.00
N TYR A 296 -8.17 4.39 42.71
CA TYR A 296 -8.66 4.48 44.09
C TYR A 296 -7.46 4.61 45.03
N LEU A 297 -7.18 5.84 45.48
CA LEU A 297 -5.99 6.18 46.27
C LEU A 297 -5.85 5.40 47.59
N ASP A 298 -6.97 5.06 48.24
CA ASP A 298 -6.99 4.25 49.47
C ASP A 298 -7.15 2.76 49.18
N GLY A 299 -7.78 2.40 48.05
CA GLY A 299 -8.03 1.03 47.61
C GLY A 299 -6.83 0.34 46.95
N ALA A 300 -5.61 0.62 47.39
CA ALA A 300 -4.39 0.14 46.75
C ALA A 300 -3.37 -0.40 47.77
N CYS A 301 -3.80 -0.97 48.90
CA CYS A 301 -2.89 -1.55 49.91
C CYS A 301 -1.77 -0.58 50.34
N LEU A 302 -2.16 0.64 50.74
CA LEU A 302 -1.25 1.77 51.01
C LEU A 302 -0.21 1.96 49.88
N LYS A 303 -0.68 1.96 48.62
CA LYS A 303 0.14 2.05 47.40
C LYS A 303 1.11 0.88 47.24
N TRP A 304 0.60 -0.31 47.52
CA TRP A 304 1.30 -1.60 47.40
C TRP A 304 2.51 -1.73 48.35
N THR A 305 2.48 -1.02 49.48
CA THR A 305 3.56 -1.05 50.49
C THR A 305 3.31 -2.05 51.62
N THR A 306 2.10 -2.61 51.72
CA THR A 306 1.67 -3.48 52.83
C THR A 306 0.93 -4.73 52.34
N ASN A 307 1.00 -5.78 53.15
CA ASN A 307 0.21 -7.01 53.05
C ASN A 307 -0.53 -7.30 54.37
N SER A 308 -0.81 -6.26 55.17
CA SER A 308 -1.60 -6.40 56.40
C SER A 308 -3.05 -6.79 56.09
N ALA A 309 -3.64 -7.61 56.96
CA ALA A 309 -5.07 -7.91 56.91
C ALA A 309 -5.96 -6.70 57.32
N SER A 310 -5.40 -5.68 57.97
CA SER A 310 -6.11 -4.42 58.28
C SER A 310 -6.35 -3.54 57.07
N GLU A 311 -5.55 -3.72 56.02
CA GLU A 311 -5.54 -2.88 54.83
C GLU A 311 -6.30 -3.55 53.69
N LEU A 312 -6.84 -2.73 52.80
CA LEU A 312 -7.67 -3.16 51.68
C LEU A 312 -7.07 -2.72 50.33
N GLY A 313 -7.23 -3.58 49.33
CA GLY A 313 -6.88 -3.31 47.93
C GLY A 313 -8.05 -3.67 47.03
N THR A 314 -8.23 -2.94 45.93
CA THR A 314 -9.30 -3.20 44.98
C THR A 314 -8.93 -4.35 44.04
N VAL A 315 -9.90 -5.24 43.83
CA VAL A 315 -9.77 -6.47 43.04
C VAL A 315 -10.81 -6.48 41.92
N GLY A 316 -10.36 -6.89 40.73
CA GLY A 316 -11.19 -7.12 39.55
C GLY A 316 -11.39 -8.62 39.26
N ASP A 317 -12.32 -8.93 38.35
CA ASP A 317 -12.46 -10.27 37.77
C ASP A 317 -12.08 -10.25 36.28
N ALA A 318 -11.16 -11.10 35.86
CA ALA A 318 -10.76 -11.21 34.45
C ALA A 318 -11.64 -12.19 33.64
N PHE A 319 -12.55 -12.93 34.29
CA PHE A 319 -13.52 -13.86 33.71
C PHE A 319 -14.87 -13.17 33.40
N THR A 320 -14.81 -11.94 32.90
CA THR A 320 -15.98 -11.11 32.59
C THR A 320 -15.82 -10.38 31.26
N GLN A 321 -16.93 -9.91 30.70
CA GLN A 321 -16.96 -8.97 29.58
C GLN A 321 -17.30 -7.54 30.01
N ASP A 322 -17.65 -7.33 31.29
CA ASP A 322 -18.02 -6.03 31.85
C ASP A 322 -16.78 -5.31 32.39
N ILE A 323 -16.55 -4.08 31.91
CA ILE A 323 -15.38 -3.26 32.30
C ILE A 323 -15.43 -2.84 33.78
N THR A 324 -16.61 -2.62 34.34
CA THR A 324 -16.76 -2.29 35.77
C THR A 324 -16.39 -3.48 36.67
N ILE A 325 -16.64 -4.70 36.17
CA ILE A 325 -16.27 -5.93 36.86
C ILE A 325 -14.77 -6.23 36.68
N LEU A 326 -14.23 -5.98 35.48
CA LEU A 326 -12.79 -6.08 35.21
C LEU A 326 -11.95 -5.17 36.12
N THR A 327 -12.40 -3.92 36.32
CA THR A 327 -11.63 -2.92 37.05
C THR A 327 -11.80 -2.99 38.56
N ALA A 328 -13.00 -3.27 39.07
CA ALA A 328 -13.26 -3.28 40.52
C ALA A 328 -14.41 -4.22 40.95
N GLY A 329 -14.75 -5.25 40.16
CA GLY A 329 -15.92 -6.10 40.38
C GLY A 329 -15.95 -6.90 41.67
N LYS A 330 -14.78 -7.18 42.27
CA LYS A 330 -14.65 -7.87 43.56
C LYS A 330 -14.51 -6.89 44.73
N GLY A 331 -14.48 -5.58 44.44
CA GLY A 331 -14.39 -4.52 45.42
C GLY A 331 -13.11 -4.55 46.24
N LEU A 332 -13.19 -4.03 47.46
CA LEU A 332 -12.07 -4.02 48.42
C LEU A 332 -11.89 -5.39 49.08
N GLN A 333 -10.66 -5.90 49.07
CA GLN A 333 -10.24 -7.19 49.60
C GLN A 333 -9.00 -7.04 50.48
N HIS A 334 -8.83 -7.92 51.47
CA HIS A 334 -7.69 -7.86 52.41
C HIS A 334 -6.33 -8.04 51.72
N CYS A 335 -5.40 -7.10 51.94
CA CYS A 335 -4.06 -7.10 51.33
C CYS A 335 -3.17 -8.28 51.77
N SER A 336 -3.57 -9.02 52.81
CA SER A 336 -2.92 -10.24 53.27
C SER A 336 -3.20 -11.48 52.41
N VAL A 337 -4.10 -11.39 51.43
CA VAL A 337 -4.43 -12.51 50.53
C VAL A 337 -3.87 -12.22 49.15
N ASN A 338 -3.01 -13.10 48.65
CA ASN A 338 -2.43 -12.95 47.30
C ASN A 338 -3.51 -13.01 46.21
N ARG A 339 -3.26 -12.36 45.08
CA ARG A 339 -4.19 -12.24 43.93
C ARG A 339 -3.43 -12.44 42.62
N GLU A 340 -4.13 -12.79 41.54
CA GLU A 340 -3.51 -12.82 40.22
C GLU A 340 -3.19 -11.39 39.72
N LEU A 341 -2.53 -11.29 38.57
CA LEU A 341 -2.27 -10.04 37.85
C LEU A 341 -2.73 -10.18 36.40
N VAL A 342 -3.38 -9.14 35.87
CA VAL A 342 -3.59 -8.99 34.43
C VAL A 342 -2.33 -8.36 33.84
N CYS A 343 -1.64 -9.11 32.98
CA CYS A 343 -0.37 -8.76 32.38
C CYS A 343 -0.56 -8.38 30.91
N VAL A 344 -0.08 -7.19 30.53
CA VAL A 344 -0.38 -6.53 29.26
C VAL A 344 0.90 -6.24 28.50
N GLU A 345 1.04 -6.79 27.30
CA GLU A 345 2.18 -6.55 26.42
C GLU A 345 2.31 -5.07 26.01
N GLN A 346 3.55 -4.62 25.79
CA GLN A 346 3.93 -3.25 25.46
C GLN A 346 4.52 -3.16 24.06
#